data_AF-A0A1I4M448-F1
#
_entry.id   AF-A0A1I4M448-F1
#
_cell.length_a   1.000
_cell.length_b   1.000
_cell.length_c   1.000
_cell.angle_alpha   90.00
_cell.angle_beta   90.00
_cell.angle_gamma   90.00
#
_symmetry.space_group_name_H-M   'P 1'
#
loop_
_entity.id
_entity.type
_entity.pdbx_description
1 polymer ?
#
loop_
_entity_poly.entity_id
_entity_poly.type
_entity_poly.pdbx_seq_one_letter_code
_entity_poly.pdbx_strand_id
1 'polypeptide(L)' 'MERGEGIGGRWRAFDYEELIKRDKISLDIFWLKDESLSDSDNLPAPYVIAQEIVDGLEVVALE' A
#
# COMPACT_ATOMS: atom_id res chain seq x y z
N MET A 1 -22.10 -18.63 -0.14
CA MET A 1 -20.69 -18.36 0.21
C MET A 1 -19.96 -18.05 -1.07
N GLU A 2 -19.62 -16.79 -1.30
CA GLU A 2 -18.72 -16.44 -2.39
C GLU A 2 -17.37 -17.09 -2.09
N ARG A 3 -16.89 -17.95 -2.98
CA ARG A 3 -15.58 -18.57 -2.84
C ARG A 3 -14.58 -17.41 -2.89
N GLY A 4 -13.73 -17.27 -1.89
CA GLY A 4 -12.76 -16.17 -1.80
C GLY A 4 -11.66 -16.21 -2.88
N GLU A 5 -11.84 -16.96 -3.97
CA GLU A 5 -10.88 -17.25 -5.03
C GLU A 5 -11.21 -16.41 -6.27
N GLY A 6 -10.19 -15.92 -6.97
CA GLY A 6 -10.34 -15.14 -8.22
C GLY A 6 -9.61 -13.80 -8.16
N ILE A 7 -9.62 -13.05 -9.25
CA ILE A 7 -8.87 -11.77 -9.38
C ILE A 7 -9.33 -10.72 -8.35
N GLY A 8 -10.60 -10.78 -7.91
CA GLY A 8 -11.16 -9.96 -6.83
C GLY A 8 -11.33 -10.69 -5.49
N GLY A 9 -10.81 -11.92 -5.37
CA GLY A 9 -10.94 -12.76 -4.18
C GLY A 9 -9.85 -12.51 -3.14
N ARG A 10 -10.20 -12.65 -1.85
CA ARG A 10 -9.24 -12.53 -0.71
C ARG A 10 -8.20 -13.64 -0.65
N TRP A 11 -8.28 -14.65 -1.52
CA TRP A 11 -7.34 -15.75 -1.61
C TRP A 11 -6.72 -15.82 -3.00
N ARG A 12 -5.38 -15.84 -3.04
CA ARG A 12 -4.58 -16.04 -4.25
C ARG A 12 -3.33 -16.86 -3.91
N ALA A 13 -3.05 -17.87 -4.73
CA ALA A 13 -1.82 -18.66 -4.65
C ALA A 13 -0.79 -18.14 -5.64
N PHE A 14 0.50 -18.30 -5.29
CA PHE A 14 1.65 -17.90 -6.10
C PHE A 14 2.63 -19.07 -6.18
N ASP A 15 3.15 -19.35 -7.37
CA ASP A 15 4.11 -20.42 -7.58
C ASP A 15 5.53 -20.00 -7.18
N TYR A 16 6.36 -20.98 -6.82
CA TYR A 16 7.76 -20.75 -6.45
C TYR A 16 8.54 -19.93 -7.50
N GLU A 17 8.35 -20.27 -8.78
CA GLU A 17 8.99 -19.59 -9.91
C GLU A 17 8.55 -18.13 -10.08
N GLU A 18 7.36 -17.77 -9.60
CA GLU A 18 6.89 -16.38 -9.58
C GLU A 18 7.57 -15.61 -8.44
N LEU A 19 7.66 -16.23 -7.26
CA LEU A 19 8.26 -15.60 -6.07
C LEU A 19 9.76 -15.34 -6.25
N ILE A 20 10.49 -16.29 -6.84
CA ILE A 20 11.96 -16.19 -6.98
C ILE A 20 12.39 -15.11 -7.99
N LYS A 21 11.51 -14.72 -8.91
CA LYS A 21 11.75 -13.67 -9.90
C LYS A 21 11.49 -12.26 -9.36
N ARG A 22 10.89 -12.13 -8.17
CA ARG A 22 10.60 -10.83 -7.55
C ARG A 22 11.89 -10.19 -7.05
N ASP A 23 11.92 -8.86 -7.07
CA ASP A 23 13.02 -8.12 -6.47
C ASP A 23 13.18 -8.53 -5.00
N LYS A 24 14.41 -8.95 -4.66
CA LYS A 24 14.80 -9.42 -3.31
C LYS A 24 13.93 -10.54 -2.73
N ILE A 25 13.15 -11.25 -3.57
CA ILE A 25 12.18 -12.26 -3.10
C ILE A 25 11.19 -11.62 -2.10
N SER A 26 10.78 -10.38 -2.37
CA SER A 26 9.84 -9.67 -1.48
C SER A 26 8.50 -10.41 -1.40
N LEU A 27 8.13 -10.84 -0.20
CA LEU A 27 6.85 -11.51 0.10
C LEU A 27 5.72 -10.52 0.42
N ASP A 28 6.00 -9.22 0.37
CA ASP A 28 4.98 -8.18 0.43
C ASP A 28 4.25 -8.12 -0.92
N ILE A 29 3.20 -8.93 -1.07
CA ILE A 29 2.47 -9.14 -2.32
C ILE A 29 1.05 -8.63 -2.18
N PHE A 30 0.74 -7.56 -2.92
CA PHE A 30 -0.61 -7.03 -3.06
C PHE A 30 -1.22 -7.49 -4.38
N TRP A 31 -2.41 -8.09 -4.34
CA TRP A 31 -3.15 -8.52 -5.55
C TRP A 31 -4.59 -8.03 -5.61
N LEU A 32 -5.05 -7.37 -4.55
CA LEU A 32 -6.29 -6.63 -4.51
C LEU A 32 -5.96 -5.16 -4.36
N LYS A 33 -6.55 -4.33 -5.21
CA LYS A 33 -6.58 -2.89 -5.00
C LYS A 33 -7.86 -2.59 -4.23
N ASP A 34 -7.75 -1.87 -3.12
CA ASP A 34 -8.91 -1.35 -2.42
C ASP A 34 -9.41 -0.12 -3.19
N GLU A 35 -10.62 -0.19 -3.72
CA GLU A 35 -11.23 0.92 -4.46
C GLU A 35 -11.72 2.05 -3.55
N SER A 36 -11.83 1.82 -2.23
CA SER A 36 -12.11 2.88 -1.26
C SER A 36 -10.90 3.80 -1.00
N LEU A 37 -9.70 3.37 -1.43
CA LEU A 37 -8.46 4.14 -1.36
C LEU A 37 -8.24 5.03 -2.60
N SER A 38 -9.32 5.58 -3.18
CA SER A 38 -9.26 6.53 -4.31
C SER A 38 -8.42 7.77 -4.02
N ASP A 39 -8.24 8.12 -2.75
CA ASP A 39 -7.42 9.27 -2.34
C ASP A 39 -5.91 8.99 -2.38
N SER A 40 -5.48 7.73 -2.33
CA SER A 40 -4.04 7.38 -2.31
C SER A 40 -3.33 7.71 -3.62
N ASP A 41 -4.05 7.61 -4.76
CA ASP A 41 -3.54 7.94 -6.08
C ASP A 41 -3.38 9.47 -6.29
N ASN A 42 -3.97 10.30 -5.41
CA ASN A 42 -3.91 11.76 -5.48
C ASN A 42 -3.06 12.38 -4.35
N LEU A 43 -2.31 11.56 -3.60
CA LEU A 43 -1.45 12.06 -2.54
C LEU A 43 -0.20 12.75 -3.14
N PRO A 44 0.23 13.89 -2.57
CA PRO A 44 1.50 14.49 -2.93
C PRO A 44 2.68 13.58 -2.53
N ALA A 45 3.86 13.86 -3.07
CA ALA A 45 5.04 13.03 -2.79
C ALA A 45 5.28 12.86 -1.27
N PRO A 46 5.77 11.69 -0.80
CA PRO A 46 5.89 11.41 0.64
C PRO A 46 6.67 12.46 1.44
N TYR A 47 7.65 13.11 0.82
CA TYR A 47 8.42 14.18 1.44
C TYR A 47 7.59 15.43 1.73
N VAL A 48 6.62 15.76 0.87
CA VAL A 48 5.69 16.89 1.07
C VAL A 48 4.82 16.63 2.29
N ILE A 49 4.23 15.43 2.38
CA ILE A 49 3.40 15.02 3.52
C ILE A 49 4.24 15.02 4.82
N ALA A 50 5.45 14.50 4.77
CA ALA A 50 6.34 14.49 5.92
C ALA A 50 6.67 15.92 6.41
N GLN A 51 6.92 16.85 5.48
CA GLN A 51 7.16 18.25 5.81
C GLN A 51 5.94 18.92 6.45
N GLU A 52 4.74 18.74 5.88
CA GLU A 52 3.49 19.29 6.43
C GLU A 52 3.21 18.79 7.86
N ILE A 53 3.51 17.51 8.14
CA ILE A 53 3.37 16.94 9.48
C ILE A 53 4.38 17.59 10.44
N VAL A 54 5.64 17.74 10.04
CA VAL A 54 6.68 18.39 10.86
C VAL A 54 6.29 19.83 11.17
N ASP A 55 5.91 20.61 10.15
CA ASP A 55 5.49 22.00 10.31
C ASP A 55 4.30 22.11 11.27
N GLY A 56 3.32 21.21 11.15
CA GLY A 56 2.16 21.16 12.05
C GLY A 56 2.53 20.81 13.50
N LEU A 57 3.47 19.88 13.70
CA LEU A 57 3.96 19.52 15.03
C LEU A 57 4.80 20.65 15.67
N GLU A 58 5.56 21.39 14.88
CA GLU A 58 6.35 22.53 15.34
C GLU A 58 5.47 23.69 15.81
N VAL A 59 4.36 23.96 15.11
CA VAL A 59 3.39 24.99 15.54
C VAL A 59 2.83 24.68 16.93
N VAL A 60 2.47 23.42 17.19
CA VAL A 60 1.93 23.00 18.50
C VAL A 60 2.99 23.04 19.60
N ALA A 61 4.26 22.82 19.27
CA ALA A 61 5.35 22.84 20.25
C ALA A 61 5.80 24.27 20.65
N LEU A 62 5.37 25.30 19.92
CA LEU A 62 5.73 26.70 20.14
C LEU A 62 4.62 27.52 20.85
N GLU A 63 3.47 26.91 21.12
CA GLU A 63 2.40 27.43 22.01
C GLU A 63 2.54 26.92 23.44
#